data_AF-A0A354FNS3-F1
#
_entry.id   AF-A0A354FNS3-F1
#
_cell.length_a   1.000
_cell.length_b   1.000
_cell.length_c   1.000
_cell.angle_alpha   90.00
_cell.angle_beta   90.00
_cell.angle_gamma   90.00
#
_symmetry.space_group_name_H-M   'P 1'
#
loop_
_entity.id
_entity.type
_entity.pdbx_description
1 polymer ?
#
loop_
_entity_poly.entity_id
_entity_poly.type
_entity_poly.pdbx_seq_one_letter_code
_entity_poly.pdbx_strand_id
1 'polypeptide(L)'
;MLTDPTQSEMFRQSSAWQSPLLNFQLRVKQTSSSGPAYRSNSLSGNERNRLLISQNGSFKDHSLISGIDASEDSRSFALFDYDNDGWLDIALASTSSPRLRIFRNRFSEIGNNEKGRLVRLNLTGTKSNRDAAGSIIIAHTSKTKRAFQKTLGQGLSSQNSPSIFITVPPKDSLEKLTVHWPSGKITNYKPTGSETVI
;
A
#
# COMPACT_ATOMS: atom_id res chain seq x y z
N MET A 1 -12.28 -15.94 -19.59
CA MET A 1 -13.20 -16.55 -18.60
C MET A 1 -14.18 -17.54 -19.22
N LEU A 2 -14.72 -17.32 -20.43
CA LEU A 2 -15.70 -18.25 -21.04
C LEU A 2 -15.13 -19.56 -21.62
N THR A 3 -13.84 -19.82 -21.47
CA THR A 3 -13.15 -21.00 -22.05
C THR A 3 -12.42 -21.85 -21.01
N ASP A 4 -12.74 -21.69 -19.72
CA ASP A 4 -12.09 -22.46 -18.66
C ASP A 4 -12.46 -23.95 -18.77
N PRO A 5 -11.49 -24.83 -19.12
CA PRO A 5 -11.75 -26.24 -19.34
C PRO A 5 -12.00 -27.01 -18.04
N THR A 6 -11.79 -26.41 -16.87
CA THR A 6 -11.92 -27.07 -15.55
C THR A 6 -13.36 -27.10 -15.02
N GLN A 7 -14.27 -26.32 -15.62
CA GLN A 7 -15.68 -26.26 -15.19
C GLN A 7 -16.56 -27.30 -15.87
N SER A 8 -17.56 -27.85 -15.19
CA SER A 8 -18.45 -28.87 -15.76
C SER A 8 -19.27 -28.35 -16.96
N GLU A 9 -19.58 -29.23 -17.91
CA GLU A 9 -20.35 -28.88 -19.11
C GLU A 9 -21.76 -28.39 -18.78
N MET A 10 -22.42 -29.01 -17.79
CA MET A 10 -23.72 -28.53 -17.26
C MET A 10 -23.64 -27.10 -16.74
N PHE A 11 -22.56 -26.75 -16.02
CA PHE A 11 -22.39 -25.39 -15.51
C PHE A 11 -22.17 -24.38 -16.63
N ARG A 12 -21.37 -24.72 -17.66
CA ARG A 12 -21.15 -23.86 -18.83
C ARG A 12 -22.41 -23.65 -19.69
N GLN A 13 -23.35 -24.56 -19.63
CA GLN A 13 -24.66 -24.45 -20.30
C GLN A 13 -25.75 -23.82 -19.42
N SER A 14 -25.45 -23.49 -18.16
CA SER A 14 -26.43 -22.91 -17.24
C SER A 14 -26.79 -21.46 -17.61
N SER A 15 -28.02 -21.05 -17.28
CA SER A 15 -28.49 -19.67 -17.44
C SER A 15 -27.68 -18.65 -16.63
N ALA A 16 -27.07 -19.10 -15.52
CA ALA A 16 -26.15 -18.29 -14.72
C ALA A 16 -24.85 -17.98 -15.48
N TRP A 17 -24.26 -18.97 -16.18
CA TRP A 17 -23.01 -18.82 -16.94
C TRP A 17 -23.20 -18.15 -18.30
N GLN A 18 -24.36 -18.35 -18.94
CA GLN A 18 -24.74 -17.70 -20.19
C GLN A 18 -25.43 -16.34 -19.98
N SER A 19 -25.46 -15.84 -18.74
CA SER A 19 -26.13 -14.59 -18.42
C SER A 19 -25.56 -13.43 -19.25
N PRO A 20 -26.42 -12.57 -19.85
CA PRO A 20 -25.96 -11.37 -20.55
C PRO A 20 -25.21 -10.40 -19.63
N LEU A 21 -25.36 -10.54 -18.30
CA LEU A 21 -24.59 -9.77 -17.32
C LEU A 21 -23.10 -10.19 -17.26
N LEU A 22 -22.76 -11.44 -17.60
CA LEU A 22 -21.36 -11.90 -17.75
C LEU A 22 -20.72 -11.37 -19.04
N ASN A 23 -21.54 -10.99 -20.02
CA ASN A 23 -21.12 -10.37 -21.28
C ASN A 23 -21.28 -8.84 -21.29
N PHE A 24 -21.48 -8.22 -20.12
CA PHE A 24 -21.53 -6.77 -20.02
C PHE A 24 -20.16 -6.16 -20.37
N GLN A 25 -20.04 -5.68 -21.61
CA GLN A 25 -18.93 -4.85 -22.05
C GLN A 25 -19.37 -3.39 -22.04
N LEU A 26 -18.88 -2.62 -21.08
CA LEU A 26 -19.00 -1.16 -21.12
C LEU A 26 -18.21 -0.67 -22.36
N ARG A 27 -18.91 -0.34 -23.45
CA ARG A 27 -18.29 0.17 -24.69
C ARG A 27 -18.24 1.68 -24.66
N VAL A 28 -17.14 2.25 -24.19
CA VAL A 28 -16.84 3.67 -24.41
C VAL A 28 -16.43 3.86 -25.88
N LYS A 29 -16.98 4.88 -26.54
CA LYS A 29 -16.71 5.21 -27.95
C LYS A 29 -15.22 5.59 -28.09
N GLN A 30 -14.53 4.88 -28.99
CA GLN A 30 -13.12 5.08 -29.28
C GLN A 30 -12.96 6.31 -30.20
N THR A 31 -12.12 7.28 -29.81
CA THR A 31 -11.92 8.55 -30.55
C THR A 31 -10.60 8.62 -31.33
N SER A 32 -9.76 7.59 -31.33
CA SER A 32 -8.53 7.55 -32.14
C SER A 32 -8.31 6.21 -32.86
N SER A 33 -7.77 6.30 -34.08
CA SER A 33 -7.79 5.29 -35.14
C SER A 33 -6.46 4.53 -35.36
N SER A 34 -5.45 4.66 -34.51
CA SER A 34 -4.18 3.97 -34.72
C SER A 34 -3.48 3.56 -33.41
N GLY A 35 -3.42 2.23 -33.18
CA GLY A 35 -2.71 1.58 -32.08
C GLY A 35 -3.53 0.44 -31.45
N PRO A 36 -2.91 -0.60 -30.84
CA PRO A 36 -3.65 -1.58 -30.06
C PRO A 36 -4.36 -0.85 -28.92
N ALA A 37 -5.69 -0.79 -29.02
CA ALA A 37 -6.55 -0.10 -28.06
C ALA A 37 -6.55 -0.87 -26.74
N TYR A 38 -5.62 -0.53 -25.85
CA TYR A 38 -5.75 -0.96 -24.47
C TYR A 38 -6.86 -0.14 -23.82
N ARG A 39 -8.07 -0.69 -23.86
CA ARG A 39 -9.23 -0.12 -23.18
C ARG A 39 -9.00 -0.23 -21.67
N SER A 40 -8.63 0.87 -21.04
CA SER A 40 -8.87 1.00 -19.61
C SER A 40 -10.18 1.74 -19.40
N ASN A 41 -11.15 1.06 -18.81
CA ASN A 41 -12.44 1.61 -18.48
C ASN A 41 -12.33 2.42 -17.18
N SER A 42 -11.66 3.56 -17.25
CA SER A 42 -11.71 4.54 -16.17
C SER A 42 -12.99 5.36 -16.32
N LEU A 43 -13.83 5.40 -15.29
CA LEU A 43 -15.05 6.24 -15.28
C LEU A 43 -14.70 7.74 -15.32
N SER A 44 -13.48 8.08 -14.90
CA SER A 44 -12.87 9.40 -14.95
C SER A 44 -11.43 9.25 -15.46
N GLY A 45 -11.22 9.40 -16.77
CA GLY A 45 -9.87 9.35 -17.35
C GLY A 45 -8.99 10.52 -16.90
N ASN A 46 -7.67 10.32 -16.91
CA ASN A 46 -6.65 11.33 -16.56
C ASN A 46 -6.76 11.89 -15.12
N GLU A 47 -7.30 11.12 -14.17
CA GLU A 47 -7.22 11.50 -12.76
C GLU A 47 -5.76 11.52 -12.30
N ARG A 48 -5.34 12.68 -11.77
CA ARG A 48 -3.98 12.84 -11.28
C ARG A 48 -3.84 12.29 -9.87
N ASN A 49 -2.71 11.66 -9.58
CA ASN A 49 -2.45 11.13 -8.25
C ASN A 49 -2.49 12.24 -7.19
N ARG A 50 -3.06 11.92 -6.02
CA ARG A 50 -3.08 12.81 -4.87
C ARG A 50 -2.33 12.20 -3.68
N LEU A 51 -1.34 12.93 -3.16
CA LEU A 51 -0.67 12.61 -1.89
C LEU A 51 -1.06 13.64 -0.84
N LEU A 52 -1.87 13.21 0.12
CA LEU A 52 -2.38 14.02 1.21
C LEU A 52 -1.63 13.68 2.50
N ILE A 53 -0.96 14.65 3.09
CA ILE A 53 -0.21 14.47 4.34
C ILE A 53 -0.99 15.07 5.51
N SER A 54 -1.22 14.26 6.54
CA SER A 54 -1.85 14.72 7.78
C SER A 54 -0.95 15.71 8.52
N GLN A 55 -1.48 16.90 8.81
CA GLN A 55 -0.83 17.95 9.58
C GLN A 55 -1.87 18.66 10.46
N ASN A 56 -1.66 18.66 11.78
CA ASN A 56 -2.48 19.38 12.76
C ASN A 56 -4.00 19.18 12.61
N GLY A 57 -4.45 17.92 12.44
CA GLY A 57 -5.87 17.59 12.28
C GLY A 57 -6.46 17.91 10.90
N SER A 58 -5.63 18.34 9.94
CA SER A 58 -6.01 18.58 8.54
C SER A 58 -5.13 17.76 7.60
N PHE A 59 -5.49 17.71 6.31
CA PHE A 59 -4.67 17.12 5.27
C PHE A 59 -4.20 18.19 4.29
N LYS A 60 -2.90 18.18 3.98
CA LYS A 60 -2.32 19.06 2.98
C LYS A 60 -1.88 18.28 1.75
N ASP A 61 -2.24 18.80 0.58
CA ASP A 61 -1.85 18.26 -0.70
C ASP A 61 -0.36 18.53 -0.97
N HIS A 62 0.42 17.45 -1.05
CA HIS A 62 1.85 17.45 -1.38
C HIS A 62 2.12 16.78 -2.74
N SER A 63 1.10 16.59 -3.57
CA SER A 63 1.21 15.80 -4.82
C SER A 63 2.24 16.38 -5.79
N LEU A 64 2.16 17.70 -6.03
CA LEU A 64 3.06 18.38 -6.94
C LEU A 64 4.50 18.36 -6.43
N ILE A 65 4.71 18.76 -5.17
CA ILE A 65 6.06 18.91 -4.60
C ILE A 65 6.77 17.59 -4.29
N SER A 66 6.02 16.49 -4.13
CA SER A 66 6.59 15.14 -4.03
C SER A 66 6.93 14.54 -5.39
N GLY A 67 6.46 15.14 -6.48
CA GLY A 67 6.62 14.61 -7.84
C GLY A 67 5.68 13.46 -8.19
N ILE A 68 4.77 13.06 -7.30
CA ILE A 68 3.84 11.95 -7.53
C ILE A 68 2.65 12.35 -8.41
N ASP A 69 2.43 13.65 -8.63
CA ASP A 69 1.35 14.23 -9.45
C ASP A 69 1.43 13.82 -10.95
N ALA A 70 1.04 12.58 -11.20
CA ALA A 70 1.13 11.91 -12.48
C ALA A 70 -0.29 11.66 -13.04
N SER A 71 -0.48 11.89 -14.34
CA SER A 71 -1.78 11.90 -15.02
C SER A 71 -2.17 10.56 -15.64
N GLU A 72 -1.41 9.50 -15.38
CA GLU A 72 -1.61 8.16 -15.95
C GLU A 72 -2.83 7.45 -15.39
N ASP A 73 -3.56 8.08 -14.47
CA ASP A 73 -4.77 7.54 -13.87
C ASP A 73 -4.46 6.24 -13.11
N SER A 74 -3.70 6.40 -12.02
CA SER A 74 -3.30 5.30 -11.14
C SER A 74 -4.50 4.79 -10.35
N ARG A 75 -4.63 3.46 -10.29
CA ARG A 75 -5.74 2.80 -9.61
C ARG A 75 -5.29 1.92 -8.46
N SER A 76 -4.00 1.64 -8.37
CA SER A 76 -3.45 0.79 -7.33
C SER A 76 -2.09 1.32 -6.90
N PHE A 77 -1.75 1.08 -5.63
CA PHE A 77 -0.45 1.43 -5.09
C PHE A 77 0.05 0.38 -4.11
N ALA A 78 1.37 0.28 -3.98
CA ALA A 78 2.03 -0.50 -2.94
C ALA A 78 3.16 0.33 -2.33
N LEU A 79 3.21 0.35 -0.99
CA LEU A 79 4.29 0.92 -0.20
C LEU A 79 5.27 -0.16 0.20
N PHE A 80 6.55 0.05 -0.10
CA PHE A 80 7.64 -0.88 0.22
C PHE A 80 8.96 -0.13 0.13
N ASP A 81 10.02 -0.70 0.67
CA ASP A 81 11.36 -0.11 0.67
C ASP A 81 12.17 -0.91 -0.36
N TYR A 82 12.21 -0.39 -1.60
CA TYR A 82 12.68 -1.05 -2.81
C TYR A 82 14.20 -1.19 -2.82
N ASP A 83 14.91 -0.16 -2.37
CA ASP A 83 16.37 -0.10 -2.36
C ASP A 83 17.00 -0.46 -1.01
N ASN A 84 16.18 -0.76 0.01
CA ASN A 84 16.60 -1.06 1.37
C ASN A 84 17.36 0.09 2.05
N ASP A 85 17.06 1.34 1.69
CA ASP A 85 17.61 2.52 2.37
C ASP A 85 16.87 2.87 3.69
N GLY A 86 15.79 2.13 3.97
CA GLY A 86 14.97 2.26 5.17
C GLY A 86 13.81 3.23 5.01
N TRP A 87 13.66 3.90 3.87
CA TRP A 87 12.52 4.76 3.55
C TRP A 87 11.49 4.04 2.68
N LEU A 88 10.21 4.37 2.88
CA LEU A 88 9.15 3.78 2.07
C LEU A 88 9.08 4.47 0.71
N ASP A 89 9.22 3.67 -0.34
CA ASP A 89 8.93 3.98 -1.74
C ASP A 89 7.49 3.63 -2.11
N ILE A 90 7.09 4.05 -3.31
CA ILE A 90 5.73 3.87 -3.82
C ILE A 90 5.77 3.26 -5.22
N ALA A 91 5.17 2.08 -5.40
CA ALA A 91 4.80 1.59 -6.73
C ALA A 91 3.36 1.98 -7.03
N LEU A 92 3.10 2.46 -8.25
CA LEU A 92 1.78 2.76 -8.77
C LEU A 92 1.49 1.93 -10.01
N ALA A 93 0.30 1.31 -10.05
CA ALA A 93 -0.22 0.69 -11.26
C ALA A 93 -1.34 1.56 -11.85
N SER A 94 -1.20 1.86 -13.14
CA SER A 94 -1.97 2.87 -13.85
C SER A 94 -2.68 2.30 -15.07
N THR A 95 -3.80 2.93 -15.39
CA THR A 95 -4.65 2.56 -16.52
C THR A 95 -4.04 2.96 -17.86
N SER A 96 -3.36 4.10 -17.85
CA SER A 96 -2.69 4.70 -19.00
C SER A 96 -1.18 4.46 -18.95
N SER A 97 -0.48 4.80 -20.04
CA SER A 97 0.97 4.61 -20.13
C SER A 97 1.73 5.78 -19.50
N PRO A 98 2.83 5.52 -18.76
CA PRO A 98 3.33 4.21 -18.32
C PRO A 98 2.43 3.55 -17.26
N ARG A 99 2.22 2.23 -17.41
CA ARG A 99 1.32 1.43 -16.55
C ARG A 99 1.88 1.11 -15.17
N LEU A 100 3.20 1.17 -15.01
CA LEU A 100 3.88 0.94 -13.75
C LEU A 100 4.90 2.06 -13.56
N ARG A 101 4.83 2.74 -12.43
CA ARG A 101 5.85 3.69 -11.98
C ARG A 101 6.27 3.32 -10.57
N ILE A 102 7.57 3.44 -10.30
CA ILE A 102 8.12 3.35 -8.95
C ILE A 102 8.69 4.72 -8.62
N PHE A 103 8.23 5.29 -7.51
CA PHE A 103 8.70 6.54 -6.96
C PHE A 103 9.61 6.23 -5.78
N ARG A 104 10.90 6.51 -5.97
CA ARG A 104 11.92 6.35 -4.94
C ARG A 104 11.86 7.53 -3.97
N ASN A 105 11.75 7.24 -2.69
CA ASN A 105 11.72 8.21 -1.63
C ASN A 105 13.14 8.64 -1.26
N ARG A 106 13.49 9.86 -1.67
CA ARG A 106 14.84 10.42 -1.49
C ARG A 106 14.98 11.21 -0.18
N PHE A 107 14.13 10.98 0.82
CA PHE A 107 14.18 11.73 2.07
C PHE A 107 15.52 11.52 2.81
N SER A 108 16.11 10.33 2.70
CA SER A 108 17.48 10.05 3.17
C SER A 108 18.55 10.95 2.53
N GLU A 109 18.30 11.49 1.33
CA GLU A 109 19.26 12.29 0.55
C GLU A 109 19.03 13.80 0.71
N ILE A 110 17.85 14.21 1.17
CA ILE A 110 17.42 15.61 1.21
C ILE A 110 17.44 16.12 2.68
N GLY A 111 18.07 17.27 2.92
CA GLY A 111 18.05 17.96 4.23
C GLY A 111 19.30 17.80 5.10
N ASN A 112 19.35 18.60 6.16
CA ASN A 112 20.46 18.69 7.11
C ASN A 112 20.57 17.40 7.96
N ASN A 113 21.70 17.16 8.64
CA ASN A 113 22.00 15.95 9.44
C ASN A 113 21.01 15.63 10.59
N GLU A 114 19.95 16.43 10.80
CA GLU A 114 18.85 16.11 11.71
C GLU A 114 17.79 15.26 11.00
N LYS A 115 18.17 14.05 10.56
CA LYS A 115 17.23 13.11 9.92
C LYS A 115 16.58 12.22 10.98
N GLY A 116 15.28 11.99 10.83
CA GLY A 116 14.60 10.93 11.56
C GLY A 116 15.06 9.56 11.06
N ARG A 117 14.58 8.49 11.68
CA ARG A 117 14.81 7.12 11.21
C ARG A 117 13.50 6.36 11.10
N LEU A 118 13.50 5.32 10.28
CA LEU A 118 12.40 4.37 10.19
C LEU A 118 12.80 3.08 10.90
N VAL A 119 11.93 2.58 11.77
CA VAL A 119 12.08 1.28 12.43
C VAL A 119 11.19 0.30 11.70
N ARG A 120 11.81 -0.69 11.05
CA ARG A 120 11.11 -1.81 10.44
C ARG A 120 10.78 -2.84 11.52
N LEU A 121 9.50 -3.22 11.60
CA LEU A 121 8.98 -4.24 12.50
C LEU A 121 8.40 -5.37 11.66
N ASN A 122 8.96 -6.57 11.81
CA ASN A 122 8.36 -7.80 11.33
C ASN A 122 7.70 -8.51 12.52
N LEU A 123 6.60 -9.21 12.27
CA LEU A 123 5.88 -9.94 13.31
C LEU A 123 5.58 -11.33 12.77
N THR A 124 5.92 -12.34 13.56
CA THR A 124 5.56 -13.73 13.27
C THR A 124 4.71 -14.27 14.42
N GLY A 125 3.46 -14.61 14.12
CA GLY A 125 2.55 -15.21 15.08
C GLY A 125 2.88 -16.67 15.34
N THR A 126 2.95 -17.06 16.61
CA THR A 126 3.09 -18.48 17.03
C THR A 126 1.79 -19.07 17.56
N LYS A 127 1.05 -18.29 18.35
CA LYS A 127 -0.32 -18.64 18.83
C LYS A 127 -1.42 -18.00 17.98
N SER A 128 -1.17 -16.79 17.49
CA SER A 128 -2.01 -16.13 16.48
C SER A 128 -1.63 -16.62 15.07
N ASN A 129 -2.39 -16.22 14.05
CA ASN A 129 -2.02 -16.52 12.66
C ASN A 129 -0.58 -16.08 12.34
N ARG A 130 0.12 -16.86 11.50
CA ARG A 130 1.55 -16.70 11.19
C ARG A 130 1.90 -15.26 10.79
N ASP A 131 1.05 -14.63 9.99
CA ASP A 131 1.33 -13.31 9.39
C ASP A 131 0.99 -12.14 10.34
N ALA A 132 0.55 -12.46 11.56
CA ALA A 132 0.13 -11.52 12.60
C ALA A 132 -1.03 -10.59 12.18
N ALA A 133 -1.82 -11.00 11.17
CA ALA A 133 -2.94 -10.20 10.66
C ALA A 133 -3.93 -9.89 11.78
N GLY A 134 -4.30 -8.62 11.92
CA GLY A 134 -5.17 -8.11 12.98
C GLY A 134 -4.44 -7.66 14.25
N SER A 135 -3.12 -7.84 14.38
CA SER A 135 -2.39 -7.35 15.55
C SER A 135 -2.37 -5.81 15.60
N ILE A 136 -2.49 -5.25 16.80
CA ILE A 136 -2.34 -3.81 17.05
C ILE A 136 -0.99 -3.57 17.72
N ILE A 137 -0.21 -2.66 17.16
CA ILE A 137 1.12 -2.30 17.64
C ILE A 137 1.03 -0.88 18.19
N ILE A 138 1.39 -0.70 19.45
CA ILE A 138 1.49 0.61 20.10
C ILE A 138 2.97 0.94 20.27
N ALA A 139 3.41 1.96 19.54
CA ALA A 139 4.75 2.51 19.64
C ALA A 139 4.76 3.67 20.63
N HIS A 140 5.56 3.52 21.68
CA HIS A 140 5.82 4.56 22.67
C HIS A 140 7.16 5.21 22.36
N THR A 141 7.12 6.49 22.07
CA THR A 141 8.30 7.34 21.88
C THR A 141 8.44 8.30 23.06
N SER A 142 9.59 8.94 23.23
CA SER A 142 9.79 9.91 24.31
C SER A 142 8.86 11.12 24.20
N LYS A 143 8.31 11.40 23.01
CA LYS A 143 7.36 12.50 22.79
C LYS A 143 5.89 12.06 22.65
N THR A 144 5.63 10.94 22.01
CA THR A 144 4.27 10.57 21.57
C THR A 144 4.00 9.07 21.65
N LYS A 145 2.72 8.70 21.51
CA LYS A 145 2.28 7.31 21.28
C LYS A 145 1.56 7.22 19.95
N ARG A 146 1.85 6.18 19.17
CA ARG A 146 1.16 5.89 17.90
C ARG A 146 0.74 4.43 17.83
N ALA A 147 -0.44 4.20 17.27
CA ALA A 147 -0.96 2.86 17.03
C ALA A 147 -0.87 2.52 15.54
N PHE A 148 -0.52 1.28 15.25
CA PHE A 148 -0.48 0.69 13.92
C PHE A 148 -1.27 -0.61 13.95
N GLN A 149 -1.92 -0.96 12.84
CA GLN A 149 -2.60 -2.24 12.70
C GLN A 149 -1.94 -3.04 11.59
N LYS A 150 -1.59 -4.29 11.88
CA LYS A 150 -1.17 -5.24 10.86
C LYS A 150 -2.39 -5.67 10.08
N THR A 151 -2.43 -5.34 8.80
CA THR A 151 -3.52 -5.71 7.90
C THR A 151 -2.97 -6.47 6.69
N LEU A 152 -3.84 -7.25 6.07
CA LEU A 152 -3.63 -7.89 4.77
C LEU A 152 -4.66 -7.30 3.80
N GLY A 153 -4.27 -7.10 2.55
CA GLY A 153 -4.98 -6.31 1.56
C GLY A 153 -4.93 -4.82 1.92
N GLN A 154 -4.04 -4.07 1.28
CA GLN A 154 -3.97 -2.61 1.42
C GLN A 154 -3.90 -1.96 0.04
N GLY A 155 -4.79 -1.00 -0.20
CA GLY A 155 -4.99 -0.42 -1.53
C GLY A 155 -5.99 -1.23 -2.37
N LEU A 156 -6.28 -0.73 -3.57
CA LEU A 156 -7.16 -1.41 -4.52
C LEU A 156 -6.36 -2.43 -5.31
N SER A 157 -6.68 -3.72 -5.18
CA SER A 157 -6.02 -4.83 -5.89
C SER A 157 -4.50 -4.89 -5.67
N SER A 158 -4.02 -4.44 -4.51
CA SER A 158 -2.60 -4.41 -4.13
C SER A 158 -2.38 -4.83 -2.68
N GLN A 159 -1.10 -4.96 -2.34
CA GLN A 159 -0.62 -5.25 -1.00
C GLN A 159 0.65 -4.42 -0.75
N ASN A 160 0.62 -3.62 0.32
CA ASN A 160 1.83 -2.99 0.86
C ASN A 160 2.76 -4.05 1.46
N SER A 161 4.04 -3.71 1.66
CA SER A 161 4.98 -4.57 2.39
C SER A 161 4.37 -5.10 3.69
N PRO A 162 4.59 -6.39 4.04
CA PRO A 162 4.08 -6.95 5.28
C PRO A 162 4.78 -6.37 6.52
N SER A 163 5.91 -5.69 6.35
CA SER A 163 6.60 -5.02 7.45
C SER A 163 5.83 -3.77 7.90
N ILE A 164 5.82 -3.52 9.20
CA ILE A 164 5.31 -2.27 9.77
C ILE A 164 6.49 -1.31 9.88
N PHE A 165 6.27 -0.06 9.48
CA PHE A 165 7.30 0.97 9.48
C PHE A 165 6.92 2.08 10.47
N ILE A 166 7.80 2.34 11.43
CA ILE A 166 7.58 3.34 12.50
C ILE A 166 8.61 4.47 12.31
N THR A 167 8.15 5.64 11.88
CA THR A 167 9.02 6.82 11.68
C THR A 167 9.32 7.51 13.01
N VAL A 168 10.56 7.49 13.50
CA VAL A 168 11.01 8.20 14.70
C VAL A 168 11.68 9.52 14.28
N PRO A 169 11.11 10.68 14.64
CA PRO A 169 11.69 11.98 14.29
C PRO A 169 13.06 12.23 14.93
N PRO A 170 13.82 13.24 14.45
CA PRO A 170 15.01 13.72 15.15
C PRO A 170 14.69 14.14 16.59
N LYS A 171 15.64 13.91 17.50
CA LYS A 171 15.49 14.25 18.93
C LYS A 171 14.28 13.56 19.60
N ASP A 172 13.83 12.43 19.05
CA ASP A 172 12.82 11.54 19.61
C ASP A 172 13.44 10.13 19.72
N SER A 173 12.91 9.30 20.61
CA SER A 173 13.44 7.96 20.87
C SER A 173 12.31 6.96 21.04
N LEU A 174 12.38 5.83 20.35
CA LEU A 174 11.45 4.72 20.56
C LEU A 174 11.82 3.99 21.86
N GLU A 175 10.95 4.02 22.85
CA GLU A 175 11.22 3.51 24.21
C GLU A 175 10.59 2.15 24.45
N LYS A 176 9.41 1.89 23.85
CA LYS A 176 8.66 0.66 24.04
C LYS A 176 7.76 0.37 22.84
N LEU A 177 7.68 -0.90 22.47
CA LEU A 177 6.66 -1.43 21.56
C LEU A 177 5.76 -2.39 22.34
N THR A 178 4.45 -2.20 22.22
CA THR A 178 3.45 -3.14 22.76
C THR A 178 2.69 -3.75 21.60
N VAL A 179 2.68 -5.07 21.48
CA VAL A 179 1.93 -5.81 20.46
C VAL A 179 0.75 -6.52 21.12
N HIS A 180 -0.46 -6.12 20.74
CA HIS A 180 -1.70 -6.79 21.05
C HIS A 180 -2.02 -7.76 19.92
N TRP A 181 -1.95 -9.05 20.22
CA TRP A 181 -2.16 -10.12 19.24
C TRP A 181 -3.64 -10.50 19.15
N PRO A 182 -4.14 -10.97 17.98
CA PRO A 182 -5.51 -11.48 17.84
C PRO A 182 -5.87 -12.58 18.84
N SER A 183 -4.89 -13.39 19.28
CA SER A 183 -5.09 -14.43 20.30
C SER A 183 -5.29 -13.88 21.74
N GLY A 184 -5.37 -12.56 21.93
CA GLY A 184 -5.44 -11.89 23.24
C GLY A 184 -4.10 -11.79 23.98
N LYS A 185 -3.02 -12.36 23.42
CA LYS A 185 -1.67 -12.23 24.00
C LYS A 185 -1.22 -10.77 23.89
N ILE A 186 -0.53 -10.28 24.91
CA ILE A 186 0.16 -8.98 24.87
C ILE A 186 1.66 -9.25 24.97
N THR A 187 2.46 -8.63 24.11
CA THR A 187 3.92 -8.72 24.17
C THR A 187 4.53 -7.33 24.21
N ASN A 188 5.49 -7.13 25.11
CA ASN A 188 6.19 -5.86 25.28
C ASN A 188 7.64 -6.05 24.83
N TYR A 189 8.14 -5.11 24.03
CA TYR A 189 9.52 -5.07 23.58
C TYR A 189 10.15 -3.73 23.95
N LYS A 190 11.40 -3.78 24.43
CA LYS A 190 12.23 -2.60 24.66
C LYS A 190 13.26 -2.53 23.53
N PRO A 191 13.24 -1.48 22.68
CA PRO A 191 14.21 -1.35 21.60
C PRO A 191 15.64 -1.24 22.15
N THR A 192 16.58 -1.99 21.58
CA THR A 192 17.99 -2.02 22.02
C THR A 192 18.93 -1.13 21.19
N GLY A 193 18.42 -0.33 20.24
CA GLY A 193 19.26 0.56 19.44
C GLY A 193 18.64 0.93 18.07
N SER A 194 19.49 0.91 17.04
CA SER A 194 19.14 1.19 15.63
C SER A 194 18.38 0.06 14.93
N GLU A 195 18.13 -1.06 15.61
CA GLU A 195 17.85 -2.32 14.93
C GLU A 195 16.38 -2.55 14.54
N THR A 196 16.25 -3.25 13.41
CA THR A 196 15.05 -3.91 12.93
C THR A 196 14.55 -4.85 14.01
N VAL A 197 13.32 -4.68 14.47
CA VAL A 197 12.72 -5.62 15.43
C VAL A 197 12.05 -6.71 14.61
N ILE A 198 12.58 -7.93 14.69
CA ILE A 198 12.07 -9.13 13.99
C ILE A 198 11.09 -9.88 14.90
#